data_AF-A0A2A2TNU6-F1
#
_entry.id   AF-A0A2A2TNU6-F1
#
_cell.length_a   1.000
_cell.length_b   1.000
_cell.length_c   1.000
_cell.angle_alpha   90.00
_cell.angle_beta   90.00
_cell.angle_gamma   90.00
#
_symmetry.space_group_name_H-M   'P 1'
#
loop_
_entity.id
_entity.type
_entity.pdbx_description
1 polymer ?
#
loop_
_entity_poly.entity_id
_entity_poly.type
_entity_poly.pdbx_seq_one_letter_code
_entity_poly.pdbx_strand_id
1 'polypeptide(L)'
;IRTQKGKPCDWKGYKAVRLHDLQAIAASFQENSIVINWVNNQPLAPILTCLGDGHDGIWNIIREFTPEYERREILDWFHLMENLHKVGGSMQRINQVKGFLWQGKVDDAIACFGDCTLKQAENFCTYLEKHRHRIVNYQYYQAEQICSIGSGAIESTVKQIDRRTKISGAQWKIENVPQVIAHRCAYLNGLIFAR
;
A
#
# COMPACT_ATOMS: atom_id res chain seq x y z
N ILE A 1 16.67 -0.92 -14.19
CA ILE A 1 16.59 -0.55 -15.62
C ILE A 1 17.99 -0.40 -16.17
N ARG A 2 18.24 -1.01 -17.33
CA ARG A 2 19.52 -0.91 -18.02
C ARG A 2 19.70 0.51 -18.55
N THR A 3 20.82 1.12 -18.23
CA THR A 3 21.24 2.43 -18.72
C THR A 3 22.35 2.26 -19.77
N GLN A 4 22.85 3.37 -20.33
CA GLN A 4 23.97 3.34 -21.28
C GLN A 4 25.19 2.65 -20.66
N LYS A 5 26.01 2.00 -21.50
CA LYS A 5 27.24 1.31 -21.05
C LYS A 5 28.11 2.27 -20.25
N GLY A 6 28.55 1.84 -19.07
CA GLY A 6 29.36 2.66 -18.15
C GLY A 6 28.56 3.53 -17.19
N LYS A 7 27.23 3.60 -17.30
CA LYS A 7 26.36 4.27 -16.32
C LYS A 7 25.76 3.26 -15.33
N PRO A 8 25.52 3.67 -14.08
CA PRO A 8 24.83 2.83 -13.11
C PRO A 8 23.40 2.55 -13.57
N CYS A 9 22.87 1.39 -13.18
CA CYS A 9 21.47 1.06 -13.43
C CYS A 9 20.54 1.96 -12.62
N ASP A 10 19.37 2.24 -13.21
CA ASP A 10 18.34 3.03 -12.55
C ASP A 10 17.26 2.14 -11.93
N TRP A 11 16.83 2.44 -10.70
CA TRP A 11 15.80 1.68 -10.00
C TRP A 11 14.45 2.39 -10.16
N LYS A 12 13.52 1.74 -10.87
CA LYS A 12 12.17 2.25 -11.09
C LYS A 12 11.14 1.25 -10.58
N GLY A 13 10.18 1.74 -9.80
CA GLY A 13 9.07 0.95 -9.30
C GLY A 13 7.92 0.83 -10.30
N TYR A 14 7.06 -0.16 -10.06
CA TYR A 14 5.74 -0.29 -10.66
C TYR A 14 4.67 -0.13 -9.56
N LYS A 15 3.42 0.05 -9.96
CA LYS A 15 2.27 0.07 -9.06
C LYS A 15 1.41 -1.16 -9.32
N ALA A 16 0.82 -1.72 -8.27
CA ALA A 16 0.00 -2.91 -8.34
C ALA A 16 -1.23 -2.78 -7.45
N VAL A 17 -2.31 -3.43 -7.87
CA VAL A 17 -3.56 -3.55 -7.14
C VAL A 17 -3.96 -5.03 -7.11
N ARG A 18 -4.68 -5.40 -6.06
CA ARG A 18 -5.31 -6.72 -5.92
C ARG A 18 -6.70 -6.51 -5.35
N LEU A 19 -7.71 -7.10 -6.00
CA LEU A 19 -9.08 -7.11 -5.48
C LEU A 19 -9.31 -8.33 -4.56
N HIS A 20 -10.27 -8.22 -3.64
CA HIS A 20 -10.45 -9.14 -2.51
C HIS A 20 -11.00 -10.52 -2.93
N ASP A 21 -11.98 -10.58 -3.84
CA ASP A 21 -12.77 -11.80 -4.08
C ASP A 21 -12.35 -12.60 -5.31
N LEU A 22 -11.47 -12.06 -6.15
CA LEU A 22 -10.94 -12.73 -7.33
C LEU A 22 -9.40 -12.67 -7.31
N GLN A 23 -8.73 -13.65 -7.91
CA GLN A 23 -7.33 -13.48 -8.35
C GLN A 23 -7.30 -12.45 -9.48
N ALA A 24 -7.59 -11.20 -9.13
CA ALA A 24 -7.72 -10.07 -10.02
C ALA A 24 -6.63 -9.08 -9.61
N ILE A 25 -5.48 -9.25 -10.27
CA ILE A 25 -4.27 -8.49 -10.06
C ILE A 25 -4.02 -7.67 -11.32
N ALA A 26 -3.77 -6.38 -11.13
CA ALA A 26 -3.22 -5.54 -12.17
C ALA A 26 -1.99 -4.82 -11.65
N ALA A 27 -1.04 -4.59 -12.55
CA ALA A 27 0.12 -3.79 -12.26
C ALA A 27 0.55 -3.01 -13.51
N SER A 28 1.10 -1.82 -13.29
CA SER A 28 1.61 -0.97 -14.36
C SER A 28 2.96 -0.37 -14.00
N PHE A 29 3.80 -0.24 -15.01
CA PHE A 29 5.11 0.38 -14.88
C PHE A 29 5.05 1.82 -15.37
N GLN A 30 5.16 2.77 -14.45
CA GLN A 30 5.22 4.22 -14.74
C GLN A 30 3.99 4.79 -15.47
N GLU A 31 2.87 4.05 -15.52
CA GLU A 31 1.65 4.47 -16.19
C GLU A 31 0.42 4.12 -15.34
N ASN A 32 0.05 5.02 -14.43
CA ASN A 32 -1.01 4.77 -13.43
C ASN A 32 -2.39 4.56 -14.06
N SER A 33 -2.67 5.19 -15.21
CA SER A 33 -3.94 5.08 -15.94
C SER A 33 -4.32 3.63 -16.26
N ILE A 34 -3.35 2.75 -16.52
CA ILE A 34 -3.59 1.32 -16.77
C ILE A 34 -4.26 0.65 -15.56
N VAL A 35 -3.72 0.87 -14.35
CA VAL A 35 -4.27 0.27 -13.12
C VAL A 35 -5.62 0.90 -12.77
N ILE A 36 -5.73 2.23 -12.91
CA ILE A 36 -6.98 2.97 -12.65
C ILE A 36 -8.11 2.47 -13.56
N ASN A 37 -7.87 2.48 -14.88
CA ASN A 37 -8.86 2.03 -15.86
C ASN A 37 -9.20 0.56 -15.66
N TRP A 38 -8.22 -0.29 -15.35
CA TRP A 38 -8.50 -1.70 -15.10
C TRP A 38 -9.40 -1.90 -13.89
N VAL A 39 -9.15 -1.20 -12.76
CA VAL A 39 -9.99 -1.25 -11.54
C VAL A 39 -11.41 -0.77 -11.84
N ASN A 40 -11.55 0.38 -12.49
CA ASN A 40 -12.86 0.99 -12.77
C ASN A 40 -13.71 0.17 -13.76
N ASN A 41 -13.09 -0.72 -14.53
CA ASN A 41 -13.80 -1.65 -15.42
C ASN A 41 -14.17 -2.98 -14.76
N GLN A 42 -13.84 -3.19 -13.48
CA GLN A 42 -14.27 -4.39 -12.75
C GLN A 42 -15.70 -4.22 -12.21
N PRO A 43 -16.43 -5.33 -11.98
CA PRO A 43 -17.73 -5.28 -11.28
C PRO A 43 -17.51 -5.03 -9.79
N LEU A 44 -17.31 -3.75 -9.43
CA LEU A 44 -17.06 -3.33 -8.05
C LEU A 44 -18.35 -3.30 -7.23
N ALA A 45 -18.23 -3.58 -5.93
CA ALA A 45 -19.32 -3.38 -4.98
C ALA A 45 -19.65 -1.88 -4.84
N PRO A 46 -20.86 -1.52 -4.39
CA PRO A 46 -21.22 -0.12 -4.14
C PRO A 46 -20.23 0.56 -3.20
N ILE A 47 -19.94 -0.07 -2.05
CA ILE A 47 -18.93 0.42 -1.11
C ILE A 47 -17.58 -0.20 -1.43
N LEU A 48 -16.64 0.62 -1.89
CA LEU A 48 -15.28 0.22 -2.21
C LEU A 48 -14.35 0.48 -1.02
N THR A 49 -13.79 -0.56 -0.42
CA THR A 49 -12.74 -0.40 0.61
C THR A 49 -11.35 -0.45 -0.02
N CYS A 50 -10.60 0.63 0.12
CA CYS A 50 -9.25 0.78 -0.40
C CYS A 50 -8.24 0.80 0.74
N LEU A 51 -7.42 -0.25 0.79
CA LEU A 51 -6.35 -0.41 1.78
C LEU A 51 -5.00 -0.06 1.15
N GLY A 52 -4.21 0.80 1.80
CA GLY A 52 -2.95 1.27 1.27
C GLY A 52 -1.93 1.67 2.34
N ASP A 53 -0.66 1.77 1.95
CA ASP A 53 0.41 2.29 2.80
C ASP A 53 0.33 3.83 2.93
N GLY A 54 1.29 4.43 3.63
CA GLY A 54 1.36 5.88 3.80
C GLY A 54 1.81 6.68 2.56
N HIS A 55 2.12 6.05 1.44
CA HIS A 55 2.76 6.71 0.30
C HIS A 55 1.74 7.44 -0.60
N ASP A 56 1.95 8.73 -0.87
CA ASP A 56 1.01 9.56 -1.64
C ASP A 56 0.68 9.00 -3.02
N GLY A 57 1.67 8.44 -3.70
CA GLY A 57 1.46 7.78 -4.99
C GLY A 57 0.45 6.61 -4.97
N ILE A 58 0.11 6.02 -3.81
CA ILE A 58 -0.97 5.04 -3.70
C ILE A 58 -2.32 5.76 -3.59
N TRP A 59 -2.42 6.76 -2.72
CA TRP A 59 -3.63 7.55 -2.53
C TRP A 59 -4.04 8.36 -3.78
N ASN A 60 -3.06 8.82 -4.56
CA ASN A 60 -3.32 9.47 -5.84
C ASN A 60 -3.97 8.53 -6.86
N ILE A 61 -3.69 7.23 -6.79
CA ILE A 61 -4.33 6.22 -7.65
C ILE A 61 -5.73 5.90 -7.12
N ILE A 62 -5.85 5.66 -5.81
CA ILE A 62 -7.10 5.31 -5.15
C ILE A 62 -8.17 6.40 -5.35
N ARG A 63 -7.76 7.68 -5.39
CA ARG A 63 -8.66 8.82 -5.62
C ARG A 63 -9.43 8.70 -6.94
N GLU A 64 -8.82 8.10 -7.95
CA GLU A 64 -9.37 7.95 -9.30
C GLU A 64 -10.26 6.71 -9.44
N PHE A 65 -10.46 5.93 -8.36
CA PHE A 65 -11.34 4.77 -8.38
C PHE A 65 -12.81 5.16 -8.26
N THR A 66 -13.68 4.47 -9.00
CA THR A 66 -15.13 4.61 -8.94
C THR A 66 -15.78 3.51 -8.08
N PRO A 67 -16.87 3.78 -7.34
CA PRO A 67 -17.55 5.07 -7.19
C PRO A 67 -16.84 6.01 -6.20
N GLU A 68 -16.83 7.32 -6.49
CA GLU A 68 -16.12 8.33 -5.67
C GLU A 68 -16.73 8.48 -4.27
N TYR A 69 -18.06 8.49 -4.16
CA TYR A 69 -18.78 8.83 -2.92
C TYR A 69 -18.92 7.67 -1.93
N GLU A 70 -18.68 6.43 -2.36
CA GLU A 70 -18.81 5.23 -1.52
C GLU A 70 -17.45 4.54 -1.32
N ARG A 71 -16.36 5.33 -1.31
CA ARG A 71 -15.00 4.83 -1.09
C ARG A 71 -14.58 4.99 0.37
N ARG A 72 -14.17 3.88 0.98
CA ARG A 72 -13.56 3.83 2.31
C ARG A 72 -12.05 3.64 2.19
N GLU A 73 -11.28 4.65 2.56
CA GLU A 73 -9.81 4.56 2.57
C GLU A 73 -9.31 4.14 3.96
N ILE A 74 -8.49 3.08 4.02
CA ILE A 74 -7.94 2.56 5.28
C ILE A 74 -6.42 2.52 5.17
N LEU A 75 -5.76 3.14 6.14
CA LEU A 75 -4.30 3.07 6.25
C LEU A 75 -3.91 1.68 6.79
N ASP A 76 -2.95 1.05 6.13
CA ASP A 76 -2.39 -0.22 6.56
C ASP A 76 -1.88 -0.17 8.01
N TRP A 77 -2.43 -1.07 8.84
CA TRP A 77 -2.10 -1.14 10.26
C TRP A 77 -0.62 -1.46 10.51
N PHE A 78 -0.02 -2.38 9.76
CA PHE A 78 1.36 -2.80 9.96
C PHE A 78 2.34 -1.69 9.56
N HIS A 79 2.10 -0.99 8.46
CA HIS A 79 2.89 0.19 8.08
C HIS A 79 2.71 1.36 9.05
N LEU A 80 1.50 1.55 9.60
CA LEU A 80 1.29 2.52 10.68
C LEU A 80 2.15 2.16 11.91
N MET A 81 2.19 0.89 12.30
CA MET A 81 3.02 0.42 13.41
C MET A 81 4.52 0.52 13.12
N GLU A 82 4.97 0.23 11.90
CA GLU A 82 6.37 0.44 11.50
C GLU A 82 6.79 1.90 11.69
N ASN A 83 5.94 2.85 11.31
CA ASN A 83 6.21 4.28 11.51
C ASN A 83 6.21 4.66 12.99
N LEU A 84 5.32 4.10 13.81
CA LEU A 84 5.33 4.28 15.26
C LEU A 84 6.64 3.76 15.89
N HIS A 85 7.08 2.57 15.49
CA HIS A 85 8.30 1.97 16.05
C HIS A 85 9.58 2.74 15.65
N LYS A 86 9.59 3.46 14.52
CA LYS A 86 10.68 4.37 14.13
C LYS A 86 10.85 5.57 15.06
N VAL A 87 9.81 5.93 15.84
CA VAL A 87 9.92 7.00 16.85
C VAL A 87 10.92 6.63 17.94
N GLY A 88 10.96 5.35 18.33
CA GLY A 88 11.82 4.84 19.41
C GLY A 88 11.44 5.36 20.79
N GLY A 89 12.36 5.23 21.75
CA GLY A 89 12.18 5.71 23.13
C GLY A 89 11.39 4.74 24.02
N SER A 90 10.48 5.27 24.83
CA SER A 90 9.75 4.51 25.85
C SER A 90 8.77 3.50 25.23
N MET A 91 8.98 2.21 25.51
CA MET A 91 8.07 1.15 25.09
C MET A 91 6.68 1.28 25.71
N GLN A 92 6.59 1.83 26.92
CA GLN A 92 5.30 2.11 27.57
C GLN A 92 4.50 3.13 26.76
N ARG A 93 5.14 4.21 26.30
CA ARG A 93 4.50 5.21 25.43
C ARG A 93 4.10 4.59 24.09
N ILE A 94 4.99 3.82 23.45
CA ILE A 94 4.69 3.13 22.19
C ILE A 94 3.45 2.23 22.34
N ASN A 95 3.37 1.44 23.42
CA ASN A 95 2.22 0.57 23.67
C ASN A 95 0.94 1.35 23.94
N GLN A 96 1.01 2.47 24.68
CA GLN A 96 -0.13 3.35 24.91
C GLN A 96 -0.66 3.95 23.60
N VAL A 97 0.23 4.52 22.78
CA VAL A 97 -0.10 5.08 21.46
C VAL A 97 -0.70 4.02 20.54
N LYS A 98 -0.12 2.82 20.53
CA LYS A 98 -0.67 1.67 19.79
C LYS A 98 -2.10 1.36 20.22
N GLY A 99 -2.40 1.38 21.52
CA GLY A 99 -3.75 1.19 22.05
C GLY A 99 -4.75 2.25 21.57
N PHE A 100 -4.35 3.52 21.57
CA PHE A 100 -5.19 4.60 21.04
C PHE A 100 -5.44 4.45 19.53
N LEU A 101 -4.39 4.21 18.74
CA LEU A 101 -4.52 4.01 17.29
C LEU A 101 -5.35 2.78 16.95
N TRP A 102 -5.27 1.70 17.74
CA TRP A 102 -6.09 0.50 17.56
C TRP A 102 -7.60 0.79 17.64
N GLN A 103 -7.97 1.78 18.45
CA GLN A 103 -9.35 2.26 18.61
C GLN A 103 -9.68 3.44 17.68
N GLY A 104 -8.77 3.87 16.81
CA GLY A 104 -8.95 5.03 15.93
C GLY A 104 -8.81 6.39 16.62
N LYS A 105 -8.28 6.44 17.85
CA LYS A 105 -8.15 7.66 18.65
C LYS A 105 -6.87 8.43 18.31
N VAL A 106 -6.91 9.16 17.19
CA VAL A 106 -5.74 9.88 16.66
C VAL A 106 -5.30 11.03 17.58
N ASP A 107 -6.22 11.79 18.14
CA ASP A 107 -5.90 12.92 19.02
C ASP A 107 -5.18 12.48 20.30
N ASP A 108 -5.68 11.43 20.95
CA ASP A 108 -5.05 10.85 22.15
C ASP A 108 -3.65 10.32 21.83
N ALA A 109 -3.47 9.71 20.65
CA ALA A 109 -2.18 9.21 20.18
C ALA A 109 -1.17 10.36 19.96
N ILE A 110 -1.60 11.48 19.38
CA ILE A 110 -0.75 12.67 19.19
C ILE A 110 -0.41 13.32 20.54
N ALA A 111 -1.37 13.41 21.45
CA ALA A 111 -1.18 14.00 22.78
C ALA A 111 -0.08 13.29 23.59
N CYS A 112 0.12 11.98 23.40
CA CYS A 112 1.22 11.24 24.04
C CYS A 112 2.63 11.76 23.68
N PHE A 113 2.76 12.54 22.60
CA PHE A 113 4.02 13.13 22.14
C PHE A 113 4.13 14.64 22.42
N GLY A 114 3.18 15.25 23.15
CA GLY A 114 3.18 16.70 23.40
C GLY A 114 4.48 17.26 24.00
N ASP A 115 5.12 16.49 24.87
CA ASP A 115 6.39 16.87 25.52
C ASP A 115 7.65 16.35 24.78
N CYS A 116 7.48 15.73 23.61
CA CYS A 116 8.61 15.13 22.88
C CYS A 116 9.26 16.14 21.94
N THR A 117 10.56 16.34 22.10
CA THR A 117 11.39 17.18 21.20
C THR A 117 12.05 16.38 20.06
N LEU A 118 11.82 15.06 20.01
CA LEU A 118 12.40 14.19 19.00
C LEU A 118 11.78 14.47 17.62
N LYS A 119 12.62 14.72 16.62
CA LYS A 119 12.16 14.95 15.24
C LYS A 119 11.35 13.77 14.69
N GLN A 120 11.68 12.55 15.11
CA GLN A 120 10.93 11.35 14.74
C GLN A 120 9.50 11.37 15.28
N ALA A 121 9.28 11.88 16.51
CA ALA A 121 7.95 12.02 17.09
C ALA A 121 7.13 13.08 16.36
N GLU A 122 7.73 14.23 16.05
CA GLU A 122 7.12 15.30 15.24
C GLU A 122 6.70 14.80 13.85
N ASN A 123 7.61 14.08 13.17
CA ASN A 123 7.34 13.46 11.87
C ASN A 123 6.19 12.44 11.96
N PHE A 124 6.14 11.65 13.03
CA PHE A 124 5.06 10.69 13.25
C PHE A 124 3.72 11.38 13.52
N CYS A 125 3.68 12.44 14.31
CA CYS A 125 2.45 13.23 14.53
C CYS A 125 1.96 13.86 13.22
N THR A 126 2.87 14.41 12.42
CA THR A 126 2.55 14.94 11.08
C THR A 126 2.00 13.84 10.17
N TYR A 127 2.57 12.64 10.23
CA TYR A 127 2.07 11.48 9.50
C TYR A 127 0.67 11.07 9.97
N LEU A 128 0.41 11.05 11.28
CA LEU A 128 -0.92 10.78 11.82
C LEU A 128 -1.96 11.80 11.34
N GLU A 129 -1.64 13.09 11.37
CA GLU A 129 -2.54 14.14 10.88
C GLU A 129 -2.86 13.97 9.39
N LYS A 130 -1.84 13.74 8.58
CA LYS A 130 -2.00 13.51 7.13
C LYS A 130 -2.93 12.33 6.82
N HIS A 131 -2.90 11.29 7.62
CA HIS A 131 -3.66 10.06 7.41
C HIS A 131 -4.85 9.89 8.36
N ARG A 132 -5.22 10.93 9.14
CA ARG A 132 -6.26 10.87 10.18
C ARG A 132 -7.57 10.24 9.70
N HIS A 133 -8.07 10.66 8.54
CA HIS A 133 -9.33 10.15 7.98
C HIS A 133 -9.28 8.68 7.53
N ARG A 134 -8.07 8.11 7.44
CA ARG A 134 -7.83 6.71 7.04
C ARG A 134 -7.55 5.79 8.23
N ILE A 135 -7.37 6.37 9.41
CA ILE A 135 -7.15 5.63 10.66
C ILE A 135 -8.53 5.34 11.26
N VAL A 136 -9.01 4.12 11.02
CA VAL A 136 -10.31 3.65 11.50
C VAL A 136 -10.18 3.02 12.88
N ASN A 137 -11.32 2.66 13.49
CA ASN A 137 -11.32 1.77 14.65
C ASN A 137 -10.96 0.34 14.22
N TYR A 138 -9.67 0.04 14.14
CA TYR A 138 -9.15 -1.26 13.71
C TYR A 138 -9.66 -2.41 14.59
N GLN A 139 -9.85 -2.17 15.89
CA GLN A 139 -10.45 -3.14 16.81
C GLN A 139 -11.83 -3.59 16.34
N TYR A 140 -12.71 -2.62 16.06
CA TYR A 140 -14.06 -2.89 15.59
C TYR A 140 -14.04 -3.57 14.21
N TYR A 141 -13.22 -3.07 13.28
CA TYR A 141 -13.12 -3.61 11.93
C TYR A 141 -12.65 -5.07 11.91
N GLN A 142 -11.69 -5.42 12.77
CA GLN A 142 -11.22 -6.78 12.90
C GLN A 142 -12.25 -7.68 13.60
N ALA A 143 -12.87 -7.21 14.69
CA ALA A 143 -13.85 -8.00 15.43
C ALA A 143 -15.09 -8.35 14.58
N GLU A 144 -15.59 -7.37 13.83
CA GLU A 144 -16.76 -7.52 12.95
C GLU A 144 -16.41 -8.06 11.56
N GLN A 145 -15.13 -8.36 11.30
CA GLN A 145 -14.63 -8.88 10.01
C GLN A 145 -15.07 -8.02 8.79
N ILE A 146 -15.12 -6.69 8.97
CA ILE A 146 -15.63 -5.76 7.96
C ILE A 146 -14.76 -5.79 6.70
N CYS A 147 -13.43 -5.80 6.88
CA CYS A 147 -12.45 -5.92 5.81
C CYS A 147 -11.07 -6.25 6.39
N SER A 148 -10.09 -6.53 5.53
CA SER A 148 -8.69 -6.60 5.96
C SER A 148 -8.22 -5.23 6.48
N ILE A 149 -7.43 -5.27 7.56
CA ILE A 149 -6.74 -4.09 8.13
C ILE A 149 -5.27 -3.99 7.71
N GLY A 150 -4.76 -5.01 7.01
CA GLY A 150 -3.37 -5.12 6.57
C GLY A 150 -3.26 -5.56 5.11
N SER A 151 -2.25 -5.04 4.42
CA SER A 151 -2.01 -5.14 2.99
C SER A 151 -1.19 -6.37 2.61
N GLY A 152 -1.01 -7.33 3.53
CA GLY A 152 -0.24 -8.56 3.31
C GLY A 152 -0.65 -9.35 2.04
N ALA A 153 -1.92 -9.26 1.63
CA ALA A 153 -2.41 -9.84 0.38
C ALA A 153 -1.75 -9.20 -0.87
N ILE A 154 -1.64 -7.87 -0.93
CA ILE A 154 -0.98 -7.17 -2.03
C ILE A 154 0.55 -7.25 -1.88
N GLU A 155 1.10 -7.22 -0.67
CA GLU A 155 2.54 -7.46 -0.46
C GLU A 155 2.99 -8.84 -0.97
N SER A 156 2.18 -9.87 -0.71
CA SER A 156 2.43 -11.22 -1.23
C SER A 156 2.37 -11.25 -2.76
N THR A 157 1.41 -10.54 -3.36
CA THR A 157 1.32 -10.41 -4.81
C THR A 157 2.53 -9.69 -5.40
N VAL A 158 2.96 -8.57 -4.82
CA VAL A 158 4.17 -7.85 -5.22
C VAL A 158 5.39 -8.76 -5.14
N LYS A 159 5.54 -9.54 -4.06
CA LYS A 159 6.61 -10.56 -3.94
C LYS A 159 6.54 -11.59 -5.06
N GLN A 160 5.36 -12.04 -5.45
CA GLN A 160 5.18 -13.01 -6.55
C GLN A 160 5.46 -12.44 -7.94
N ILE A 161 5.17 -11.16 -8.18
CA ILE A 161 5.58 -10.44 -9.39
C ILE A 161 7.10 -10.27 -9.39
N ASP A 162 7.66 -9.85 -8.27
CA ASP A 162 9.09 -9.57 -8.06
C ASP A 162 10.00 -10.78 -8.25
N ARG A 163 9.49 -12.01 -8.04
CA ARG A 163 10.20 -13.25 -8.39
C ARG A 163 10.72 -13.29 -9.83
N ARG A 164 10.10 -12.52 -10.74
CA ARG A 164 10.52 -12.45 -12.14
C ARG A 164 11.00 -11.07 -12.58
N THR A 165 10.64 -9.99 -11.88
CA THR A 165 11.08 -8.63 -12.25
C THR A 165 12.33 -8.17 -11.47
N LYS A 166 12.57 -8.69 -10.26
CA LYS A 166 13.70 -8.35 -9.37
C LYS A 166 14.61 -9.55 -9.12
N ILE A 167 15.21 -10.06 -10.19
CA ILE A 167 16.17 -11.17 -10.13
C ILE A 167 17.58 -10.59 -9.93
N SER A 168 18.39 -11.23 -9.08
CA SER A 168 19.79 -10.82 -8.86
C SER A 168 20.57 -10.80 -10.18
N GLY A 169 21.26 -9.69 -10.44
CA GLY A 169 22.03 -9.46 -11.68
C GLY A 169 21.20 -9.15 -12.94
N ALA A 170 19.86 -9.24 -12.88
CA ALA A 170 19.02 -8.97 -14.04
C ALA A 170 18.89 -7.46 -14.31
N GLN A 171 18.92 -7.10 -15.59
CA GLN A 171 18.69 -5.73 -16.06
C GLN A 171 17.70 -5.75 -17.21
N TRP A 172 16.66 -4.93 -17.11
CA TRP A 172 15.63 -4.82 -18.13
C TRP A 172 15.85 -3.58 -18.99
N LYS A 173 15.66 -3.73 -20.31
CA LYS A 173 15.36 -2.59 -21.18
C LYS A 173 14.02 -1.98 -20.75
N ILE A 174 13.92 -0.67 -20.69
CA ILE A 174 12.76 0.02 -20.10
C ILE A 174 11.47 -0.33 -20.83
N GLU A 175 11.55 -0.41 -22.17
CA GLU A 175 10.46 -0.76 -23.07
C GLU A 175 9.90 -2.17 -22.87
N ASN A 176 10.69 -3.08 -22.29
CA ASN A 176 10.28 -4.48 -22.07
C ASN A 176 9.62 -4.70 -20.70
N VAL A 177 9.80 -3.78 -19.75
CA VAL A 177 9.27 -3.94 -18.38
C VAL A 177 7.75 -4.08 -18.34
N PRO A 178 6.96 -3.26 -19.07
CA PRO A 178 5.51 -3.40 -19.08
C PRO A 178 5.05 -4.80 -19.52
N GLN A 179 5.71 -5.38 -20.54
CA GLN A 179 5.37 -6.71 -21.07
C GLN A 179 5.63 -7.81 -20.03
N VAL A 180 6.77 -7.73 -19.31
CA VAL A 180 7.10 -8.71 -18.26
C VAL A 180 6.08 -8.63 -17.12
N ILE A 181 5.70 -7.42 -16.70
CA ILE A 181 4.69 -7.23 -15.65
C ILE A 181 3.33 -7.74 -16.11
N ALA A 182 2.90 -7.40 -17.32
CA ALA A 182 1.63 -7.87 -17.89
C ALA A 182 1.58 -9.41 -17.96
N HIS A 183 2.66 -10.05 -18.43
CA HIS A 183 2.78 -11.51 -18.44
C HIS A 183 2.69 -12.11 -17.04
N ARG A 184 3.32 -11.47 -16.02
CA ARG A 184 3.20 -11.92 -14.63
C ARG A 184 1.80 -11.78 -14.07
N CYS A 185 1.12 -10.67 -14.36
CA CYS A 185 -0.27 -10.48 -13.94
C CYS A 185 -1.19 -11.52 -14.60
N ALA A 186 -1.03 -11.75 -15.92
CA ALA A 186 -1.80 -12.76 -16.65
C ALA A 186 -1.61 -14.17 -16.04
N TYR A 187 -0.37 -14.56 -15.72
CA TYR A 187 -0.09 -15.83 -15.06
C TYR A 187 -0.72 -15.92 -13.67
N LEU A 188 -0.58 -14.88 -12.84
CA LEU A 188 -1.12 -14.85 -11.48
C LEU A 188 -2.65 -14.78 -11.44
N ASN A 189 -3.27 -14.29 -12.51
CA ASN A 189 -4.72 -14.29 -12.72
C ASN A 189 -5.22 -15.58 -13.39
N GLY A 190 -4.35 -16.56 -13.67
CA GLY A 190 -4.73 -17.81 -14.33
C GLY A 190 -5.14 -17.69 -15.80
N LEU A 191 -4.83 -16.57 -16.47
CA LEU A 191 -5.16 -16.34 -17.88
C LEU A 191 -4.22 -17.09 -18.84
N ILE A 192 -3.05 -17.46 -18.35
CA ILE A 192 -2.06 -18.26 -19.07
C ILE A 192 -1.58 -19.40 -18.18
N PHE A 193 -1.62 -20.61 -18.73
CA PHE A 193 -1.14 -21.82 -18.04
C PHE A 193 0.24 -22.18 -18.59
N ALA A 194 1.19 -22.45 -17.70
CA ALA A 194 2.35 -23.26 -18.09
C ALA A 194 1.83 -24.70 -18.19
N ARG A 195 1.90 -25.29 -19.39
CA ARG A 195 1.73 -26.74 -19.55
C ARG A 195 2.85 -27.47 -18.83
#